data_AF-A0A662PGK9-F1
#
_entry.id   AF-A0A662PGK9-F1
#
_cell.length_a   1.000
_cell.length_b   1.000
_cell.length_c   1.000
_cell.angle_alpha   90.00
_cell.angle_beta   90.00
_cell.angle_gamma   90.00
#
_symmetry.space_group_name_H-M   'P 1'
#
loop_
_entity.id
_entity.type
_entity.pdbx_description
1 polymer ?
#
loop_
_entity_poly.entity_id
_entity_poly.type
_entity_poly.pdbx_seq_one_letter_code
_entity_poly.pdbx_strand_id
1 'polypeptide(L)'
;MIKPIVITDKKREGRGFSLKEIKEAGINIQRARKLGFLVDRRRKTVYDENIKKLKELLKPAKKKPVKKKLVKEKVEKPIKKEKKVKKKAEEPKKKVAKPKKKAVKEKKIKEIALTEVKGLGKKTAEQLEKAGIKSANELLSLDTKEIVEKTGISEKKIERLKENTKEVL
;
A
#
# COMPACT_ATOMS: atom_id res chain seq x y z
N MET A 1 -0.38 -16.23 -26.62
CA MET A 1 -0.30 -15.22 -25.53
C MET A 1 -0.04 -13.85 -26.14
N ILE A 2 -0.62 -12.77 -25.60
CA ILE A 2 -0.35 -11.41 -26.10
C ILE A 2 1.03 -10.95 -25.61
N LYS A 3 1.87 -10.46 -26.55
CA LYS A 3 3.19 -9.88 -26.29
C LYS A 3 3.16 -8.36 -26.56
N PRO A 4 3.97 -7.55 -25.84
CA PRO A 4 4.23 -6.17 -26.20
C PRO A 4 5.13 -6.05 -27.44
N ILE A 5 5.06 -4.91 -28.12
CA ILE A 5 6.12 -4.44 -29.02
C ILE A 5 7.23 -3.79 -28.18
N VAL A 6 8.48 -4.03 -28.54
CA VAL A 6 9.67 -3.36 -28.02
C VAL A 6 10.48 -2.84 -29.20
N ILE A 7 11.08 -1.67 -29.03
CA ILE A 7 11.95 -1.03 -30.02
C ILE A 7 13.30 -0.84 -29.34
N THR A 8 14.31 -1.54 -29.85
CA THR A 8 15.73 -1.19 -29.62
C THR A 8 16.24 -0.55 -30.90
N ASP A 9 16.32 -1.35 -31.96
CA ASP A 9 16.93 -0.99 -33.25
C ASP A 9 15.92 -1.24 -34.39
N LYS A 10 15.08 -2.27 -34.24
CA LYS A 10 13.92 -2.59 -35.09
C LYS A 10 12.72 -2.94 -34.20
N LYS A 11 11.49 -2.79 -34.70
CA LYS A 11 10.27 -3.22 -33.98
C LYS A 11 10.27 -4.74 -33.84
N ARG A 12 10.15 -5.26 -32.62
CA ARG A 12 10.12 -6.71 -32.31
C ARG A 12 9.20 -7.01 -31.14
N GLU A 13 8.82 -8.28 -30.99
CA GLU A 13 8.06 -8.72 -29.82
C GLU A 13 8.93 -8.81 -28.56
N GLY A 14 8.41 -8.35 -27.43
CA GLY A 14 9.04 -8.48 -26.11
C GLY A 14 8.47 -9.65 -25.29
N ARG A 15 9.19 -10.08 -24.25
CA ARG A 15 8.74 -11.16 -23.35
C ARG A 15 7.49 -10.79 -22.52
N GLY A 16 7.35 -9.52 -22.11
CA GLY A 16 6.27 -9.12 -21.20
C GLY A 16 6.11 -7.60 -21.06
N PHE A 17 4.90 -7.20 -20.70
CA PHE A 17 4.53 -5.80 -20.52
C PHE A 17 5.29 -5.18 -19.34
N SER A 18 5.70 -3.92 -19.51
CA SER A 18 6.44 -3.16 -18.49
C SER A 18 5.52 -2.83 -17.32
N LEU A 19 6.09 -2.78 -16.11
CA LEU A 19 5.36 -2.41 -14.89
C LEU A 19 4.63 -1.05 -15.01
N LYS A 20 5.15 -0.14 -15.82
CA LYS A 20 4.52 1.15 -16.12
C LYS A 20 3.37 1.00 -17.11
N GLU A 21 3.55 0.28 -18.21
CA GLU A 21 2.51 0.03 -19.22
C GLU A 21 1.25 -0.59 -18.60
N ILE A 22 1.43 -1.54 -17.67
CA ILE A 22 0.32 -2.19 -16.93
C ILE A 22 -0.38 -1.21 -16.00
N LYS A 23 0.37 -0.34 -15.30
CA LYS A 23 -0.17 0.69 -14.41
C LYS A 23 -0.93 1.76 -15.19
N GLU A 24 -0.42 2.17 -16.35
CA GLU A 24 -1.03 3.17 -17.24
C GLU A 24 -2.20 2.60 -18.06
N ALA A 25 -2.28 1.26 -18.18
CA ALA A 25 -3.47 0.52 -18.59
C ALA A 25 -4.55 0.38 -17.49
N GLY A 26 -4.25 0.80 -16.25
CA GLY A 26 -5.20 0.76 -15.12
C GLY A 26 -5.32 -0.61 -14.44
N ILE A 27 -4.36 -1.51 -14.62
CA ILE A 27 -4.37 -2.87 -14.03
C ILE A 27 -3.40 -2.95 -12.85
N ASN A 28 -3.78 -3.69 -11.80
CA ASN A 28 -2.81 -4.21 -10.83
C ASN A 28 -2.00 -5.37 -11.46
N ILE A 29 -0.70 -5.42 -11.20
CA ILE A 29 0.24 -6.48 -11.60
C ILE A 29 -0.31 -7.89 -11.33
N GLN A 30 -0.92 -8.12 -10.17
CA GLN A 30 -1.52 -9.42 -9.82
C GLN A 30 -2.71 -9.77 -10.74
N ARG A 31 -3.59 -8.80 -11.01
CA ARG A 31 -4.72 -8.96 -11.95
C ARG A 31 -4.22 -9.16 -13.38
N ALA A 32 -3.16 -8.47 -13.81
CA ALA A 32 -2.55 -8.68 -15.12
C ALA A 32 -2.01 -10.11 -15.27
N ARG A 33 -1.30 -10.64 -14.25
CA ARG A 33 -0.86 -12.05 -14.24
C ARG A 33 -2.03 -13.04 -14.25
N LYS A 34 -3.10 -12.79 -13.48
CA LYS A 34 -4.32 -13.63 -13.48
C LYS A 34 -5.08 -13.60 -14.80
N LEU A 35 -4.96 -12.50 -15.58
CA LEU A 35 -5.46 -12.37 -16.95
C LEU A 35 -4.51 -12.94 -18.03
N GLY A 36 -3.44 -13.64 -17.63
CA GLY A 36 -2.49 -14.26 -18.56
C GLY A 36 -1.45 -13.33 -19.20
N PHE A 37 -1.38 -12.06 -18.80
CA PHE A 37 -0.36 -11.13 -19.28
C PHE A 37 0.99 -11.40 -18.58
N LEU A 38 2.05 -11.59 -19.37
CA LEU A 38 3.42 -11.61 -18.86
C LEU A 38 3.86 -10.20 -18.46
N VAL A 39 4.55 -10.12 -17.32
CA VAL A 39 5.01 -8.86 -16.71
C VAL A 39 6.54 -8.86 -16.67
N ASP A 40 7.18 -7.97 -17.43
CA ASP A 40 8.61 -7.75 -17.34
C ASP A 40 8.91 -6.70 -16.27
N ARG A 41 9.44 -7.16 -15.13
CA ARG A 41 9.84 -6.29 -14.01
C ARG A 41 11.13 -5.51 -14.27
N ARG A 42 11.92 -5.88 -15.27
CA ARG A 42 13.22 -5.27 -15.58
C ARG A 42 13.08 -4.14 -16.62
N ARG A 43 12.14 -4.26 -17.56
CA ARG A 43 11.92 -3.24 -18.60
C ARG A 43 11.32 -1.95 -18.02
N LYS A 44 12.07 -0.85 -18.15
CA LYS A 44 11.68 0.49 -17.66
C LYS A 44 11.06 1.40 -18.73
N THR A 45 11.06 0.98 -20.00
CA THR A 45 10.43 1.68 -21.12
C THR A 45 8.90 1.58 -21.08
N VAL A 46 8.25 2.43 -21.86
CA VAL A 46 6.80 2.51 -22.05
C VAL A 46 6.57 2.80 -23.53
N TYR A 47 5.61 2.13 -24.15
CA TYR A 47 5.17 2.45 -25.52
C TYR A 47 3.64 2.52 -25.55
N ASP A 48 3.09 3.59 -26.15
CA ASP A 48 1.63 3.80 -26.19
C ASP A 48 0.90 2.72 -26.99
N GLU A 49 1.55 2.12 -27.99
CA GLU A 49 1.06 0.94 -28.72
C GLU A 49 0.71 -0.21 -27.76
N ASN A 50 1.52 -0.43 -26.72
CA ASN A 50 1.29 -1.48 -25.73
C ASN A 50 0.16 -1.13 -24.76
N ILE A 51 0.07 0.14 -24.35
CA ILE A 51 -1.00 0.63 -23.46
C ILE A 51 -2.36 0.58 -24.19
N LYS A 52 -2.42 0.94 -25.48
CA LYS A 52 -3.61 0.81 -26.33
C LYS A 52 -4.06 -0.65 -26.42
N LYS A 53 -3.15 -1.57 -26.80
CA LYS A 53 -3.42 -3.02 -26.82
C LYS A 53 -3.96 -3.56 -25.50
N LEU A 54 -3.33 -3.21 -24.36
CA LEU A 54 -3.84 -3.60 -23.04
C LEU A 54 -5.25 -3.05 -22.78
N LYS A 55 -5.48 -1.75 -23.04
CA LYS A 55 -6.81 -1.12 -22.87
C LYS A 55 -7.88 -1.68 -23.81
N GLU A 56 -7.51 -2.15 -24.98
CA GLU A 56 -8.42 -2.81 -25.93
C GLU A 56 -8.83 -4.20 -25.46
N LEU A 57 -7.87 -5.01 -25.00
CA LEU A 57 -8.12 -6.35 -24.44
C LEU A 57 -8.87 -6.33 -23.10
N LEU A 58 -8.87 -5.18 -22.41
CA LEU A 58 -9.64 -4.94 -21.18
C LEU A 58 -11.08 -4.44 -21.43
N LYS A 59 -11.40 -3.97 -22.65
CA LYS A 59 -12.79 -3.59 -22.97
C LYS A 59 -13.63 -4.87 -22.94
N PRO A 60 -14.69 -4.97 -22.10
CA PRO A 60 -15.60 -6.09 -22.22
C PRO A 60 -16.19 -6.10 -23.63
N ALA A 61 -16.31 -7.29 -24.22
CA ALA A 61 -16.93 -7.44 -25.54
C ALA A 61 -18.30 -6.76 -25.52
N LYS A 62 -18.52 -5.78 -26.42
CA LYS A 62 -19.72 -4.95 -26.42
C LYS A 62 -20.94 -5.84 -26.70
N LYS A 63 -21.69 -6.21 -25.64
CA LYS A 63 -23.08 -6.66 -25.80
C LYS A 63 -23.83 -5.58 -26.58
N LYS A 64 -24.62 -5.97 -27.60
CA LYS A 64 -25.37 -5.03 -28.45
C LYS A 64 -26.23 -4.12 -27.55
N PRO A 65 -26.30 -2.81 -27.81
CA PRO A 65 -26.72 -1.84 -26.80
C PRO A 65 -28.23 -1.85 -26.54
N VAL A 66 -28.64 -2.24 -25.34
CA VAL A 66 -29.94 -1.85 -24.78
C VAL A 66 -29.83 -0.39 -24.33
N LYS A 67 -30.65 0.49 -24.91
CA LYS A 67 -30.55 1.95 -24.72
C LYS A 67 -31.00 2.36 -23.30
N LYS A 68 -30.09 2.89 -22.46
CA LYS A 68 -30.42 3.81 -21.36
C LYS A 68 -29.50 5.04 -21.40
N LYS A 69 -30.02 6.18 -20.93
CA LYS A 69 -29.52 7.54 -21.25
C LYS A 69 -28.20 7.88 -20.55
N LEU A 70 -27.49 8.86 -21.11
CA LEU A 70 -26.28 9.44 -20.52
C LEU A 70 -26.65 10.40 -19.38
N VAL A 71 -25.81 10.44 -18.35
CA VAL A 71 -25.51 11.66 -17.59
C VAL A 71 -24.01 11.90 -17.76
N LYS A 72 -23.62 13.15 -18.04
CA LYS A 72 -22.22 13.59 -18.09
C LYS A 72 -21.99 14.53 -16.92
N GLU A 73 -20.87 14.38 -16.23
CA GLU A 73 -20.36 15.45 -15.37
C GLU A 73 -18.85 15.56 -15.55
N LYS A 74 -18.34 16.80 -15.61
CA LYS A 74 -16.91 17.11 -15.64
C LYS A 74 -16.50 17.56 -14.24
N VAL A 75 -15.36 17.09 -13.76
CA VAL A 75 -14.52 17.86 -12.83
C VAL A 75 -13.06 17.72 -13.29
N GLU A 76 -12.25 18.74 -13.05
CA GLU A 76 -11.10 19.08 -13.89
C GLU A 76 -9.74 18.78 -13.21
N LYS A 77 -8.64 19.18 -13.87
CA LYS A 77 -7.26 19.08 -13.33
C LYS A 77 -6.84 20.42 -12.77
N PRO A 78 -5.93 20.44 -11.77
CA PRO A 78 -4.65 21.11 -12.05
C PRO A 78 -3.38 20.21 -11.98
N ILE A 79 -2.52 20.40 -12.98
CA ILE A 79 -1.12 20.87 -12.87
C ILE A 79 -0.06 19.98 -12.16
N LYS A 80 0.82 19.42 -13.01
CA LYS A 80 2.31 19.48 -13.01
C LYS A 80 3.00 19.76 -11.65
N LYS A 81 3.78 18.80 -11.11
CA LYS A 81 5.21 18.54 -11.41
C LYS A 81 6.17 19.70 -11.11
N GLU A 82 7.09 19.48 -10.18
CA GLU A 82 8.51 19.78 -10.41
C GLU A 82 9.43 18.69 -9.81
N LYS A 83 10.75 18.79 -10.04
CA LYS A 83 11.78 17.82 -9.60
C LYS A 83 12.99 18.53 -9.01
N LYS A 84 13.62 17.93 -8.01
CA LYS A 84 15.09 17.81 -7.95
C LYS A 84 15.50 16.53 -7.21
N VAL A 85 16.63 15.95 -7.59
CA VAL A 85 17.15 14.65 -7.10
C VAL A 85 18.68 14.67 -7.12
N LYS A 86 19.31 14.32 -5.99
CA LYS A 86 20.66 13.75 -5.77
C LYS A 86 20.83 13.57 -4.23
N LYS A 87 21.20 12.39 -3.69
CA LYS A 87 22.55 11.76 -3.57
C LYS A 87 23.46 12.53 -2.59
N LYS A 88 24.25 11.93 -1.68
CA LYS A 88 24.62 10.50 -1.40
C LYS A 88 25.37 10.41 -0.03
N ALA A 89 25.30 9.26 0.67
CA ALA A 89 26.05 8.93 1.92
C ALA A 89 25.62 9.76 3.17
N GLU A 90 25.97 9.44 4.43
CA GLU A 90 27.02 8.54 4.99
C GLU A 90 26.60 7.94 6.37
N GLU A 91 27.34 6.96 6.91
CA GLU A 91 27.18 6.36 8.25
C GLU A 91 28.57 6.38 8.96
N PRO A 92 28.71 6.84 10.22
CA PRO A 92 28.92 5.84 11.31
C PRO A 92 28.54 6.25 12.77
N LYS A 93 27.74 5.37 13.41
CA LYS A 93 27.95 4.70 14.74
C LYS A 93 28.53 5.42 16.00
N LYS A 94 27.81 5.20 17.14
CA LYS A 94 28.23 5.23 18.59
C LYS A 94 28.40 6.64 19.24
N LYS A 95 28.25 6.87 20.57
CA LYS A 95 28.13 5.97 21.76
C LYS A 95 27.35 6.64 22.96
N VAL A 96 26.45 5.89 23.60
CA VAL A 96 26.03 5.88 25.05
C VAL A 96 25.92 7.18 25.89
N ALA A 97 24.72 7.41 26.48
CA ALA A 97 24.55 7.90 27.86
C ALA A 97 23.18 7.53 28.52
N LYS A 98 23.23 7.15 29.80
CA LYS A 98 22.18 7.00 30.85
C LYS A 98 22.89 7.43 32.18
N PRO A 99 22.25 7.65 33.35
CA PRO A 99 20.91 7.29 33.82
C PRO A 99 20.01 8.56 33.84
N LYS A 100 19.02 8.88 34.70
CA LYS A 100 18.52 8.41 36.01
C LYS A 100 16.99 8.12 35.96
N LYS A 101 16.36 7.96 37.13
CA LYS A 101 14.96 7.57 37.39
C LYS A 101 14.24 8.65 38.23
N LYS A 102 12.92 8.73 38.13
CA LYS A 102 11.99 8.74 39.29
C LYS A 102 10.84 7.78 38.98
N ALA A 103 10.16 7.26 39.98
CA ALA A 103 9.21 6.15 39.84
C ALA A 103 7.97 6.33 40.72
N VAL A 104 6.82 5.85 40.24
CA VAL A 104 5.59 5.68 41.04
C VAL A 104 5.02 4.28 40.79
N LYS A 105 4.52 3.70 41.87
CA LYS A 105 4.36 2.28 42.18
C LYS A 105 3.41 1.48 41.27
N GLU A 106 3.74 0.19 41.20
CA GLU A 106 3.05 -0.90 40.52
C GLU A 106 1.55 -1.04 40.86
N LYS A 107 0.76 -1.43 39.86
CA LYS A 107 -0.20 -2.54 40.00
C LYS A 107 0.07 -3.53 38.87
N LYS A 108 0.57 -4.74 39.21
CA LYS A 108 0.84 -5.82 38.24
C LYS A 108 -0.46 -6.48 37.78
N ILE A 109 -1.19 -5.81 36.90
CA ILE A 109 -2.14 -6.48 36.01
C ILE A 109 -1.30 -7.28 35.00
N LYS A 110 -1.76 -8.45 34.58
CA LYS A 110 -1.06 -9.25 33.56
C LYS A 110 -1.08 -8.49 32.23
N GLU A 111 0.06 -7.93 31.83
CA GLU A 111 0.19 -7.22 30.55
C GLU A 111 0.17 -8.22 29.39
N ILE A 112 -1.02 -8.48 28.84
CA ILE A 112 -1.17 -9.21 27.58
C ILE A 112 -0.46 -8.42 26.48
N ALA A 113 0.54 -9.05 25.88
CA ALA A 113 1.37 -8.44 24.85
C ALA A 113 0.58 -8.30 23.54
N LEU A 114 0.77 -7.19 22.82
CA LEU A 114 0.11 -6.95 21.53
C LEU A 114 0.37 -8.06 20.48
N THR A 115 1.39 -8.89 20.66
CA THR A 115 1.68 -10.07 19.83
C THR A 115 0.61 -11.16 19.89
N GLU A 116 -0.16 -11.24 20.97
CA GLU A 116 -1.18 -12.29 21.18
C GLU A 116 -2.55 -11.89 20.60
N VAL A 117 -2.72 -10.61 20.24
CA VAL A 117 -3.96 -10.08 19.69
C VAL A 117 -4.17 -10.58 18.25
N LYS A 118 -5.14 -11.49 18.12
CA LYS A 118 -5.69 -12.01 16.85
C LYS A 118 -5.83 -10.90 15.81
N GLY A 119 -5.06 -10.98 14.71
CA GLY A 119 -5.09 -10.01 13.61
C GLY A 119 -4.08 -8.86 13.66
N LEU A 120 -3.26 -8.72 14.70
CA LEU A 120 -2.09 -7.84 14.65
C LEU A 120 -0.96 -8.44 13.81
N GLY A 121 -0.73 -7.85 12.63
CA GLY A 121 0.44 -8.14 11.81
C GLY A 121 1.64 -7.27 12.21
N LYS A 122 2.87 -7.78 12.00
CA LYS A 122 4.15 -7.14 12.41
C LYS A 122 4.21 -5.63 12.19
N LYS A 123 3.87 -5.15 10.98
CA LYS A 123 3.88 -3.71 10.65
C LYS A 123 2.93 -2.87 11.52
N THR A 124 1.78 -3.40 11.90
CA THR A 124 0.84 -2.69 12.78
C THR A 124 1.23 -2.77 14.25
N ALA A 125 1.88 -3.85 14.71
CA ALA A 125 2.53 -3.87 16.02
C ALA A 125 3.64 -2.80 16.09
N GLU A 126 4.54 -2.77 15.10
CA GLU A 126 5.55 -1.72 14.95
C GLU A 126 4.98 -0.29 14.94
N GLN A 127 3.77 -0.07 14.37
CA GLN A 127 3.11 1.25 14.37
C GLN A 127 2.57 1.62 15.76
N LEU A 128 1.97 0.66 16.47
CA LEU A 128 1.48 0.84 17.84
C LEU A 128 2.63 1.08 18.83
N GLU A 129 3.69 0.26 18.74
CA GLU A 129 4.90 0.40 19.55
C GLU A 129 5.57 1.77 19.37
N LYS A 130 5.62 2.29 18.12
CA LYS A 130 6.14 3.63 17.79
C LYS A 130 5.22 4.75 18.29
N ALA A 131 3.91 4.52 18.38
CA ALA A 131 2.96 5.40 19.05
C ALA A 131 2.98 5.28 20.60
N GLY A 132 3.83 4.41 21.15
CA GLY A 132 3.99 4.19 22.58
C GLY A 132 3.08 3.11 23.17
N ILE A 133 2.14 2.57 22.38
CA ILE A 133 1.14 1.58 22.79
C ILE A 133 1.79 0.18 22.77
N LYS A 134 1.84 -0.50 23.91
CA LYS A 134 2.59 -1.76 24.11
C LYS A 134 1.77 -2.92 24.65
N SER A 135 0.76 -2.63 25.49
CA SER A 135 -0.16 -3.65 26.02
C SER A 135 -1.53 -3.60 25.34
N ALA A 136 -2.27 -4.71 25.41
CA ALA A 136 -3.66 -4.78 24.97
C ALA A 136 -4.59 -3.82 25.77
N ASN A 137 -4.27 -3.57 27.04
CA ASN A 137 -5.03 -2.67 27.92
C ASN A 137 -4.93 -1.20 27.50
N GLU A 138 -3.73 -0.73 27.12
CA GLU A 138 -3.54 0.62 26.56
C GLU A 138 -4.36 0.81 25.27
N LEU A 139 -4.38 -0.19 24.39
CA LEU A 139 -5.13 -0.14 23.13
C LEU A 139 -6.65 -0.07 23.36
N LEU A 140 -7.15 -0.65 24.45
CA LEU A 140 -8.56 -0.50 24.84
C LEU A 140 -8.83 0.88 25.47
N SER A 141 -7.95 1.36 26.35
CA SER A 141 -8.13 2.59 27.14
C SER A 141 -7.99 3.89 26.35
N LEU A 142 -7.26 3.90 25.23
CA LEU A 142 -7.06 5.09 24.39
C LEU A 142 -8.16 5.22 23.32
N ASP A 143 -8.59 6.45 23.00
CA ASP A 143 -9.63 6.68 21.99
C ASP A 143 -9.21 6.27 20.58
N THR A 144 -10.18 5.80 19.78
CA THR A 144 -9.92 5.35 18.40
C THR A 144 -9.28 6.44 17.56
N LYS A 145 -9.77 7.69 17.68
CA LYS A 145 -9.26 8.86 16.94
C LYS A 145 -7.79 9.18 17.26
N GLU A 146 -7.41 9.17 18.54
CA GLU A 146 -6.00 9.38 18.90
C GLU A 146 -5.09 8.30 18.30
N ILE A 147 -5.54 7.04 18.30
CA ILE A 147 -4.78 5.93 17.72
C ILE A 147 -4.65 6.13 16.20
N VAL A 148 -5.69 6.61 15.49
CA VAL A 148 -5.62 6.97 14.06
C VAL A 148 -4.53 8.01 13.81
N GLU A 149 -4.56 9.13 14.54
CA GLU A 149 -3.62 10.24 14.37
C GLU A 149 -2.17 9.83 14.68
N LYS A 150 -1.97 9.09 15.77
CA LYS A 150 -0.64 8.66 16.24
C LYS A 150 -0.03 7.54 15.37
N THR A 151 -0.83 6.72 14.69
CA THR A 151 -0.34 5.52 13.95
C THR A 151 -0.53 5.57 12.44
N GLY A 152 -1.45 6.39 11.92
CA GLY A 152 -1.90 6.36 10.52
C GLY A 152 -2.74 5.13 10.15
N ILE A 153 -3.30 4.42 11.12
CA ILE A 153 -4.18 3.25 10.90
C ILE A 153 -5.63 3.72 10.79
N SER A 154 -6.40 3.17 9.85
CA SER A 154 -7.83 3.48 9.69
C SER A 154 -8.68 3.05 10.89
N GLU A 155 -9.62 3.90 11.31
CA GLU A 155 -10.61 3.67 12.40
C GLU A 155 -11.17 2.25 12.41
N LYS A 156 -11.75 1.81 11.28
CA LYS A 156 -12.34 0.48 11.08
C LYS A 156 -11.41 -0.72 11.27
N LYS A 157 -10.09 -0.49 11.37
CA LYS A 157 -9.11 -1.51 11.77
C LYS A 157 -8.80 -1.44 13.26
N ILE A 158 -8.75 -0.24 13.85
CA ILE A 158 -8.56 -0.06 15.30
C ILE A 158 -9.79 -0.60 16.07
N GLU A 159 -11.00 -0.37 15.56
CA GLU A 159 -12.25 -0.95 16.07
C GLU A 159 -12.16 -2.48 16.15
N ARG A 160 -11.85 -3.14 15.04
CA ARG A 160 -11.65 -4.60 14.97
C ARG A 160 -10.52 -5.12 15.85
N LEU A 161 -9.50 -4.31 16.10
CA LEU A 161 -8.42 -4.67 17.02
C LEU A 161 -8.86 -4.52 18.48
N LYS A 162 -9.71 -3.53 18.81
CA LYS A 162 -10.38 -3.42 20.13
C LYS A 162 -11.41 -4.52 20.36
N GLU A 163 -12.09 -4.99 19.32
CA GLU A 163 -12.97 -6.16 19.38
C GLU A 163 -12.13 -7.41 19.68
N ASN A 164 -11.07 -7.66 18.89
CA ASN A 164 -10.20 -8.81 19.07
C ASN A 164 -9.37 -8.80 20.37
N THR A 165 -9.10 -7.64 21.01
CA THR A 165 -8.52 -7.62 22.37
C THR A 165 -9.53 -8.00 23.44
N LYS A 166 -10.81 -7.65 23.30
CA LYS A 166 -11.89 -8.08 24.22
C LYS A 166 -12.17 -9.58 24.15
N GLU A 167 -11.83 -10.25 23.04
CA GLU A 167 -11.90 -11.72 22.93
C GLU A 167 -10.74 -12.44 23.67
N VAL A 168 -9.72 -11.70 24.14
CA VAL A 168 -8.42 -12.26 24.62
C VAL A 168 -8.10 -11.88 26.08
N LEU A 169 -8.80 -10.88 26.64
CA LEU A 169 -8.63 -10.35 28.01
C LEU A 169 -9.67 -10.91 28.99
#